data_AF-A0A1H7ASC9-F1
#
_entry.id   AF-A0A1H7ASC9-F1
#
_cell.length_a   1.000
_cell.length_b   1.000
_cell.length_c   1.000
_cell.angle_alpha   90.00
_cell.angle_beta   90.00
_cell.angle_gamma   90.00
#
_symmetry.space_group_name_H-M   'P 1'
#
loop_
_entity.id
_entity.type
_entity.pdbx_description
1 polymer ?
#
loop_
_entity_poly.entity_id
_entity_poly.type
_entity_poly.pdbx_seq_one_letter_code
_entity_poly.pdbx_strand_id
1 'polypeptide(L)'
;MKSLLKAVALLALPILAGYLAWLGLSGSPQDTATLAQRLNQELQGYHCAELVANVGADGAVRVVGHLPRMEDLPRLRQSIEALPGVKVAEFELAVRIWPHCETLALLKPWRERNLDGRHGLAIKPDTGHPLLFTEGERIVIRLQQADFDGYLYVDYYTADGNVIHLYPNRREPDSGRQIRAGENFTVGERSAEGWEIGPPFGQELISAIAVATPLYPGERAEFEPAAAYLPQLRQLLEARRDDPALVADFLFLETAPAP
;
A
#
# COMPACT_ATOMS: atom_id res chain seq x y z
N MET A 1 -64.55 22.40 11.91
CA MET A 1 -63.17 22.05 12.30
C MET A 1 -62.95 20.57 12.67
N LYS A 2 -63.81 19.91 13.46
CA LYS A 2 -63.63 18.48 13.84
C LYS A 2 -63.79 17.46 12.69
N SER A 3 -64.51 17.81 11.62
CA SER A 3 -64.72 16.96 10.44
C SER A 3 -63.55 16.96 9.44
N LEU A 4 -62.82 18.08 9.31
CA LEU A 4 -61.65 18.17 8.42
C LEU A 4 -60.45 17.35 8.95
N LEU A 5 -60.23 17.33 10.27
CA LEU A 5 -59.16 16.52 10.87
C LEU A 5 -59.36 15.02 10.68
N LYS A 6 -60.61 14.53 10.69
CA LYS A 6 -60.90 13.11 10.49
C LYS A 6 -60.67 12.65 9.05
N ALA A 7 -60.91 13.52 8.07
CA ALA A 7 -60.67 13.23 6.65
C ALA A 7 -59.17 13.19 6.31
N VAL A 8 -58.35 14.08 6.89
CA VAL A 8 -56.90 14.07 6.71
C VAL A 8 -56.26 12.84 7.38
N ALA A 9 -56.75 12.44 8.56
CA ALA A 9 -56.30 11.23 9.23
C ALA A 9 -56.66 9.93 8.47
N LEU A 10 -57.80 9.90 7.78
CA LEU A 10 -58.22 8.75 6.96
C LEU A 10 -57.40 8.57 5.67
N LEU A 11 -56.78 9.64 5.14
CA LEU A 11 -55.92 9.59 3.95
C LEU A 11 -54.44 9.36 4.27
N ALA A 12 -53.96 9.78 5.44
CA ALA A 12 -52.57 9.57 5.84
C ALA A 12 -52.23 8.09 6.12
N LEU A 13 -53.18 7.33 6.69
CA LEU A 13 -53.01 5.91 6.99
C LEU A 13 -52.78 5.02 5.76
N PRO A 14 -53.58 5.09 4.68
CA PRO A 14 -53.33 4.30 3.47
C PRO A 14 -52.07 4.73 2.72
N ILE A 15 -51.67 6.01 2.80
CA ILE A 15 -50.41 6.49 2.19
C ILE A 15 -49.20 5.93 2.95
N LEU A 16 -49.24 5.97 4.28
CA LEU A 16 -48.18 5.39 5.12
C LEU A 16 -48.12 3.86 4.98
N ALA A 17 -49.27 3.19 4.94
CA ALA A 17 -49.34 1.75 4.70
C ALA A 17 -48.85 1.38 3.30
N GLY A 18 -49.19 2.18 2.28
CA GLY A 18 -48.69 2.01 0.91
C GLY A 18 -47.18 2.26 0.81
N TYR A 19 -46.65 3.24 1.53
CA TYR A 19 -45.23 3.54 1.60
C TYR A 19 -44.44 2.45 2.35
N LEU A 20 -44.96 1.92 3.45
CA LEU A 20 -44.37 0.79 4.18
C LEU A 20 -44.45 -0.52 3.39
N ALA A 21 -45.56 -0.76 2.66
CA ALA A 21 -45.68 -1.89 1.75
C ALA A 21 -44.69 -1.76 0.58
N TRP A 22 -44.53 -0.55 0.03
CA TRP A 22 -43.55 -0.27 -1.01
C TRP A 22 -42.12 -0.51 -0.52
N LEU A 23 -41.77 -0.04 0.69
CA LEU A 23 -40.47 -0.32 1.32
C LEU A 23 -40.22 -1.82 1.57
N GLY A 24 -41.26 -2.60 1.92
CA GLY A 24 -41.16 -4.05 2.11
C GLY A 24 -41.11 -4.87 0.81
N LEU A 25 -41.62 -4.32 -0.30
CA LEU A 25 -41.58 -4.92 -1.64
C LEU A 25 -40.31 -4.54 -2.41
N SER A 26 -39.71 -3.38 -2.13
CA SER A 26 -38.36 -3.06 -2.57
C SER A 26 -37.37 -3.89 -1.78
N GLY A 27 -37.08 -5.11 -2.26
CA GLY A 27 -36.03 -5.96 -1.72
C GLY A 27 -34.74 -5.18 -1.54
N SER A 28 -34.00 -5.51 -0.48
CA SER A 28 -32.71 -4.90 -0.17
C SER A 28 -31.81 -4.95 -1.41
N PRO A 29 -31.05 -3.89 -1.75
CA PRO A 29 -30.09 -3.95 -2.86
C PRO A 29 -29.14 -5.16 -2.80
N GLN A 30 -28.87 -5.66 -1.58
CA GLN A 30 -28.05 -6.85 -1.32
C GLN A 30 -28.66 -8.17 -1.83
N ASP A 31 -29.98 -8.30 -1.94
CA ASP A 31 -30.66 -9.53 -2.36
C ASP A 31 -30.51 -9.81 -3.87
N THR A 32 -30.12 -8.80 -4.65
CA THR A 32 -29.91 -8.92 -6.10
C THR A 32 -28.44 -8.90 -6.52
N ALA A 33 -27.52 -8.64 -5.58
CA ALA A 33 -26.10 -8.57 -5.87
C ALA A 33 -25.56 -9.93 -6.33
N THR A 34 -24.64 -9.94 -7.28
CA THR A 34 -23.90 -11.16 -7.64
C THR A 34 -22.92 -11.54 -6.53
N LEU A 35 -22.46 -12.79 -6.50
CA LEU A 35 -21.43 -13.21 -5.56
C LEU A 35 -20.18 -12.33 -5.67
N ALA A 36 -19.75 -12.01 -6.89
CA ALA A 36 -18.60 -11.14 -7.14
C ALA A 36 -18.80 -9.73 -6.54
N GLN A 37 -20.00 -9.16 -6.64
CA GLN A 37 -20.31 -7.85 -6.04
C GLN A 37 -20.27 -7.88 -4.52
N ARG A 38 -20.87 -8.92 -3.89
CA ARG A 38 -20.81 -9.08 -2.42
C ARG A 38 -19.38 -9.28 -1.93
N LEU A 39 -18.60 -10.11 -2.62
CA LEU A 39 -17.18 -10.30 -2.32
C LEU A 39 -16.42 -8.97 -2.39
N ASN A 40 -16.55 -8.24 -3.50
CA ASN A 40 -15.86 -6.96 -3.65
C ASN A 40 -16.25 -5.96 -2.55
N GLN A 41 -17.53 -5.93 -2.13
CA GLN A 41 -17.98 -5.11 -1.02
C GLN A 41 -17.35 -5.54 0.32
N GLU A 42 -17.25 -6.85 0.57
CA GLU A 42 -16.61 -7.39 1.78
C GLU A 42 -15.12 -7.02 1.85
N LEU A 43 -14.41 -7.13 0.72
CA LEU A 43 -12.98 -6.79 0.65
C LEU A 43 -12.70 -5.31 0.92
N GLN A 44 -13.62 -4.41 0.60
CA GLN A 44 -13.47 -2.96 0.82
C GLN A 44 -13.55 -2.55 2.31
N GLY A 45 -13.92 -3.46 3.21
CA GLY A 45 -14.02 -3.19 4.64
C GLY A 45 -12.68 -3.08 5.38
N TYR A 46 -11.56 -3.39 4.73
CA TYR A 46 -10.23 -3.42 5.34
C TYR A 46 -9.41 -2.20 4.90
N HIS A 47 -8.98 -1.39 5.86
CA HIS A 47 -8.09 -0.25 5.61
C HIS A 47 -6.64 -0.73 5.42
N CYS A 48 -5.89 -0.07 4.53
CA CYS A 48 -4.50 -0.46 4.25
C CYS A 48 -4.37 -1.93 3.82
N ALA A 49 -5.35 -2.40 3.04
CA ALA A 49 -5.41 -3.72 2.46
C ALA A 49 -5.53 -3.61 0.95
N GLU A 50 -4.92 -4.54 0.23
CA GLU A 50 -5.12 -4.73 -1.19
C GLU A 50 -5.51 -6.18 -1.40
N LEU A 51 -6.77 -6.42 -1.72
CA LEU A 51 -7.35 -7.74 -1.84
C LEU A 51 -8.04 -7.87 -3.19
N VAL A 52 -7.76 -8.96 -3.90
CA VAL A 52 -8.41 -9.30 -5.16
C VAL A 52 -9.03 -10.68 -5.01
N ALA A 53 -10.33 -10.77 -5.29
CA ALA A 53 -11.05 -12.04 -5.35
C ALA A 53 -11.40 -12.40 -6.80
N ASN A 54 -11.11 -13.64 -7.17
CA ASN A 54 -11.59 -14.26 -8.40
C ASN A 54 -12.66 -15.30 -8.05
N VAL A 55 -13.76 -15.30 -8.82
CA VAL A 55 -14.90 -16.22 -8.63
C VAL A 55 -14.99 -17.15 -9.83
N GLY A 56 -14.87 -18.45 -9.57
CA GLY A 56 -15.10 -19.52 -10.55
C GLY A 56 -16.59 -19.73 -10.84
N ALA A 57 -16.89 -20.34 -11.99
CA ALA A 57 -18.26 -20.60 -12.43
C ALA A 57 -19.03 -21.57 -11.50
N ASP A 58 -18.30 -22.38 -10.73
CA ASP A 58 -18.81 -23.32 -9.73
C ASP A 58 -18.99 -22.71 -8.34
N GLY A 59 -18.67 -21.41 -8.16
CA GLY A 59 -18.68 -20.75 -6.87
C GLY A 59 -17.41 -20.96 -6.03
N ALA A 60 -16.32 -21.49 -6.63
CA ALA A 60 -15.00 -21.45 -6.03
C ALA A 60 -14.48 -20.00 -5.98
N VAL A 61 -13.88 -19.60 -4.86
CA VAL A 61 -13.34 -18.26 -4.66
C VAL A 61 -11.85 -18.38 -4.37
N ARG A 62 -11.05 -17.54 -5.03
CA ARG A 62 -9.64 -17.37 -4.71
C ARG A 62 -9.37 -15.93 -4.36
N VAL A 63 -8.89 -15.68 -3.14
CA VAL A 63 -8.53 -14.34 -2.66
C VAL A 63 -7.04 -14.25 -2.48
N VAL A 64 -6.44 -13.25 -3.13
CA VAL A 64 -5.01 -12.97 -3.08
C VAL A 64 -4.79 -11.53 -2.62
N GLY A 65 -3.69 -11.28 -1.93
CA GLY A 65 -3.29 -9.92 -1.57
C GLY A 65 -2.72 -9.79 -0.16
N HIS A 66 -2.98 -8.65 0.48
CA HIS A 66 -2.48 -8.39 1.83
C HIS A 66 -3.49 -7.68 2.74
N LEU A 67 -3.30 -7.92 4.03
CA LEU A 67 -4.03 -7.27 5.13
C LEU A 67 -3.04 -6.52 6.03
N PRO A 68 -3.50 -5.48 6.74
CA PRO A 68 -2.64 -4.68 7.62
C PRO A 68 -2.22 -5.41 8.89
N ARG A 69 -3.01 -6.41 9.32
CA ARG A 69 -2.84 -7.03 10.64
C ARG A 69 -3.11 -8.53 10.59
N MET A 70 -2.41 -9.26 11.45
CA MET A 70 -2.55 -10.71 11.57
C MET A 70 -3.95 -11.12 12.06
N GLU A 71 -4.57 -10.32 12.94
CA GLU A 71 -5.91 -10.59 13.47
C GLU A 71 -7.04 -10.47 12.44
N ASP A 72 -6.81 -9.77 11.32
CA ASP A 72 -7.82 -9.61 10.26
C ASP A 72 -7.94 -10.87 9.38
N LEU A 73 -6.91 -11.72 9.34
CA LEU A 73 -6.89 -12.95 8.54
C LEU A 73 -8.05 -13.90 8.86
N PRO A 74 -8.27 -14.34 10.13
CA PRO A 74 -9.38 -15.23 10.44
C PRO A 74 -10.74 -14.57 10.19
N ARG A 75 -10.87 -13.26 10.44
CA ARG A 75 -12.11 -12.51 10.20
C ARG A 75 -12.48 -12.50 8.72
N LEU A 76 -11.51 -12.22 7.84
CA LEU A 76 -11.69 -12.21 6.38
C LEU A 76 -12.07 -13.60 5.86
N ARG A 77 -11.39 -14.65 6.33
CA ARG A 77 -11.70 -16.03 5.93
C ARG A 77 -13.13 -16.41 6.29
N GLN A 78 -13.50 -16.17 7.56
CA GLN A 78 -14.83 -16.48 8.05
C GLN A 78 -15.92 -15.69 7.30
N SER A 79 -15.71 -14.41 7.02
CA SER A 79 -16.73 -13.60 6.34
C SER A 79 -16.93 -14.04 4.89
N ILE A 80 -15.86 -14.36 4.16
CA ILE A 80 -15.94 -14.87 2.78
C ILE A 80 -16.60 -16.25 2.72
N GLU A 81 -16.21 -17.18 3.59
CA GLU A 81 -16.78 -18.52 3.63
C GLU A 81 -18.28 -18.51 3.98
N ALA A 82 -18.73 -17.52 4.75
CA ALA A 82 -20.13 -17.33 5.10
C ALA A 82 -20.98 -16.71 3.97
N LEU A 83 -20.39 -16.21 2.88
CA LEU A 83 -21.14 -15.55 1.81
C LEU A 83 -21.98 -16.56 1.01
N PRO A 84 -23.29 -16.29 0.81
CA PRO A 84 -24.13 -17.13 -0.03
C PRO A 84 -23.60 -17.24 -1.46
N GLY A 85 -23.39 -18.49 -1.89
CA GLY A 85 -22.88 -18.84 -3.22
C GLY A 85 -21.42 -19.31 -3.22
N VAL A 86 -20.66 -19.06 -2.15
CA VAL A 86 -19.30 -19.60 -1.99
C VAL A 86 -19.38 -21.11 -1.72
N LYS A 87 -18.63 -21.90 -2.49
CA LYS A 87 -18.51 -23.36 -2.31
C LYS A 87 -17.22 -23.77 -1.65
N VAL A 88 -16.12 -23.15 -2.09
CA VAL A 88 -14.77 -23.31 -1.55
C VAL A 88 -14.07 -21.95 -1.64
N ALA A 89 -13.23 -21.64 -0.66
CA ALA A 89 -12.44 -20.42 -0.66
C ALA A 89 -10.96 -20.74 -0.41
N GLU A 90 -10.10 -20.28 -1.30
CA GLU A 90 -8.64 -20.35 -1.18
C GLU A 90 -8.06 -18.97 -0.92
N PHE A 91 -7.04 -18.90 -0.07
CA PHE A 91 -6.48 -17.64 0.41
C PHE A 91 -4.96 -17.63 0.28
N GLU A 92 -4.43 -16.71 -0.51
CA GLU A 92 -3.00 -16.38 -0.58
C GLU A 92 -2.80 -14.97 -0.06
N LEU A 93 -2.71 -14.87 1.26
CA LEU A 93 -2.71 -13.61 1.98
C LEU A 93 -1.37 -13.39 2.67
N ALA A 94 -0.82 -12.20 2.51
CA ALA A 94 0.29 -11.72 3.30
C ALA A 94 -0.19 -10.69 4.34
N VAL A 95 0.62 -10.46 5.38
CA VAL A 95 0.44 -9.30 6.26
C VAL A 95 1.45 -8.22 5.87
N ARG A 96 0.95 -7.01 5.70
CA ARG A 96 1.71 -5.81 5.37
C ARG A 96 1.28 -4.73 6.34
N ILE A 97 2.04 -4.56 7.42
CA ILE A 97 1.70 -3.58 8.45
C ILE A 97 1.72 -2.16 7.90
N TRP A 98 1.03 -1.25 8.58
CA TRP A 98 1.26 0.17 8.36
C TRP A 98 2.69 0.51 8.86
N PRO A 99 3.51 1.27 8.11
CA PRO A 99 3.17 2.08 6.94
C PRO A 99 3.39 1.36 5.60
N HIS A 100 3.93 0.14 5.60
CA HIS A 100 4.30 -0.58 4.37
C HIS A 100 3.14 -0.68 3.40
N CYS A 101 1.96 -1.13 3.86
CA CYS A 101 0.76 -1.23 3.00
C CYS A 101 0.39 0.10 2.31
N GLU A 102 0.47 1.24 3.01
CA GLU A 102 0.23 2.56 2.41
C GLU A 102 1.31 2.91 1.38
N THR A 103 2.57 2.60 1.69
CA THR A 103 3.70 2.83 0.78
C THR A 103 3.56 2.01 -0.50
N LEU A 104 3.18 0.73 -0.43
CA LEU A 104 2.91 -0.07 -1.63
C LEU A 104 1.79 0.55 -2.45
N ALA A 105 0.65 0.86 -1.82
CA ALA A 105 -0.49 1.42 -2.51
C ALA A 105 -0.14 2.74 -3.21
N LEU A 106 0.69 3.57 -2.56
CA LEU A 106 1.18 4.83 -3.11
C LEU A 106 2.14 4.63 -4.29
N LEU A 107 3.07 3.68 -4.19
CA LEU A 107 4.15 3.51 -5.18
C LEU A 107 3.81 2.56 -6.32
N LYS A 108 2.76 1.74 -6.18
CA LYS A 108 2.36 0.73 -7.16
C LYS A 108 2.23 1.27 -8.59
N PRO A 109 1.54 2.40 -8.88
CA PRO A 109 1.42 2.90 -10.25
C PRO A 109 2.78 3.25 -10.89
N TRP A 110 3.72 3.75 -10.08
CA TRP A 110 5.06 4.14 -10.55
C TRP A 110 5.99 2.92 -10.70
N ARG A 111 5.77 1.87 -9.92
CA ARG A 111 6.41 0.56 -10.10
C ARG A 111 5.90 -0.14 -11.35
N GLU A 112 4.60 -0.12 -11.62
CA GLU A 112 4.03 -0.64 -12.87
C GLU A 112 4.62 0.10 -14.08
N ARG A 113 4.69 1.44 -14.02
CA ARG A 113 5.36 2.23 -15.07
C ARG A 113 6.82 1.83 -15.27
N ASN A 114 7.59 1.66 -14.20
CA ASN A 114 8.98 1.19 -14.28
C ASN A 114 9.09 -0.13 -15.06
N LEU A 115 8.22 -1.10 -14.74
CA LEU A 115 8.23 -2.44 -15.32
C LEU A 115 7.74 -2.44 -16.78
N ASP A 116 6.60 -1.80 -17.05
CA ASP A 116 5.97 -1.75 -18.37
C ASP A 116 6.82 -0.97 -19.38
N GLY A 117 7.37 0.16 -18.92
CA GLY A 117 8.29 1.00 -19.69
C GLY A 117 9.70 0.39 -19.81
N ARG A 118 10.01 -0.64 -19.02
CA ARG A 118 11.35 -1.25 -18.90
C ARG A 118 12.43 -0.21 -18.58
N HIS A 119 12.11 0.75 -17.72
CA HIS A 119 13.01 1.84 -17.33
C HIS A 119 14.23 1.35 -16.55
N GLY A 120 14.15 0.19 -15.90
CA GLY A 120 15.31 -0.47 -15.30
C GLY A 120 15.77 0.11 -13.96
N LEU A 121 14.97 0.97 -13.31
CA LEU A 121 15.18 1.33 -11.91
C LEU A 121 15.07 0.05 -11.07
N ALA A 122 16.12 -0.26 -10.31
CA ALA A 122 16.16 -1.46 -9.48
C ALA A 122 16.78 -1.22 -8.11
N ILE A 123 16.19 -1.84 -7.08
CA ILE A 123 16.76 -1.94 -5.73
C ILE A 123 17.07 -3.40 -5.45
N LYS A 124 18.28 -3.68 -4.97
CA LYS A 124 18.73 -5.03 -4.64
C LYS A 124 19.51 -5.02 -3.33
N PRO A 125 19.45 -6.09 -2.53
CA PRO A 125 20.40 -6.28 -1.44
C PRO A 125 21.83 -6.36 -2.00
N ASP A 126 22.82 -6.19 -1.12
CA ASP A 126 24.22 -6.43 -1.49
C ASP A 126 24.47 -7.90 -1.90
N THR A 127 25.56 -8.18 -2.63
CA THR A 127 25.74 -9.45 -3.36
C THR A 127 25.88 -10.57 -2.36
N GLY A 128 24.98 -11.56 -2.45
CA GLY A 128 24.99 -12.71 -1.55
C GLY A 128 24.39 -12.43 -0.17
N HIS A 129 23.92 -11.21 0.11
CA HIS A 129 23.22 -10.93 1.36
C HIS A 129 21.78 -11.43 1.29
N PRO A 130 21.30 -12.21 2.29
CA PRO A 130 19.89 -12.57 2.37
C PRO A 130 19.02 -11.33 2.60
N LEU A 131 17.72 -11.44 2.36
CA LEU A 131 16.74 -10.41 2.76
C LEU A 131 16.40 -10.49 4.27
N LEU A 132 17.27 -11.13 5.07
CA LEU A 132 17.18 -11.19 6.52
C LEU A 132 18.42 -10.46 7.07
N PHE A 133 18.19 -9.43 7.87
CA PHE A 133 19.25 -8.70 8.56
C PHE A 133 19.17 -8.94 10.07
N THR A 134 20.30 -9.12 10.73
CA THR A 134 20.36 -9.29 12.19
C THR A 134 20.79 -8.02 12.90
N GLU A 135 20.46 -7.89 14.17
CA GLU A 135 20.83 -6.73 15.01
C GLU A 135 22.31 -6.38 14.89
N GLY A 136 22.62 -5.10 14.68
CA GLY A 136 23.96 -4.58 14.47
C GLY A 136 24.49 -4.72 13.05
N GLU A 137 23.82 -5.45 12.16
CA GLU A 137 24.15 -5.42 10.73
C GLU A 137 23.84 -4.06 10.13
N ARG A 138 24.59 -3.69 9.09
CA ARG A 138 24.39 -2.43 8.37
C ARG A 138 23.59 -2.66 7.10
N ILE A 139 22.59 -1.82 6.88
CA ILE A 139 21.84 -1.80 5.63
C ILE A 139 22.74 -1.23 4.53
N VAL A 140 23.15 -2.10 3.59
CA VAL A 140 23.80 -1.70 2.34
C VAL A 140 22.94 -2.16 1.17
N ILE A 141 22.48 -1.19 0.39
CA ILE A 141 21.57 -1.43 -0.73
C ILE A 141 22.24 -1.04 -2.02
N ARG A 142 22.14 -1.91 -3.03
CA ARG A 142 22.50 -1.57 -4.40
C ARG A 142 21.32 -1.00 -5.14
N LEU A 143 21.60 0.08 -5.85
CA LEU A 143 20.66 0.77 -6.70
C LEU A 143 21.18 0.79 -8.12
N GLN A 144 20.26 0.59 -9.05
CA GLN A 144 20.45 0.88 -10.47
C GLN A 144 19.51 2.02 -10.83
N GLN A 145 20.03 3.12 -11.35
CA GLN A 145 19.22 4.20 -11.88
C GLN A 145 18.46 3.75 -13.14
N ALA A 146 17.29 4.33 -13.35
CA ALA A 146 16.50 4.19 -14.56
C ALA A 146 17.29 4.59 -15.83
N ASP A 147 16.69 4.36 -16.99
CA ASP A 147 17.23 4.65 -18.32
C ASP A 147 17.28 6.16 -18.68
N PHE A 148 17.21 7.04 -17.68
CA PHE A 148 17.32 8.49 -17.83
C PHE A 148 18.17 9.11 -16.71
N ASP A 149 18.75 10.28 -17.00
CA ASP A 149 19.43 11.08 -15.99
C ASP A 149 18.39 11.70 -15.05
N GLY A 150 18.56 11.56 -13.74
CA GLY A 150 17.55 12.00 -12.79
C GLY A 150 18.01 11.98 -11.33
N TYR A 151 17.08 12.30 -10.45
CA TYR A 151 17.28 12.30 -9.00
C TYR A 151 16.68 11.04 -8.41
N LEU A 152 17.35 10.50 -7.39
CA LEU A 152 16.89 9.32 -6.65
C LEU A 152 16.49 9.71 -5.23
N TYR A 153 15.45 9.06 -4.74
CA TYR A 153 14.96 9.16 -3.37
C TYR A 153 14.78 7.74 -2.84
N VAL A 154 15.48 7.41 -1.77
CA VAL A 154 15.53 6.06 -1.19
C VAL A 154 15.13 6.17 0.27
N ASP A 155 14.03 5.53 0.60
CA ASP A 155 13.41 5.61 1.92
C ASP A 155 13.26 4.21 2.51
N TYR A 156 13.56 4.09 3.80
CA TYR A 156 13.44 2.87 4.58
C TYR A 156 12.36 3.05 5.64
N TYR A 157 11.34 2.20 5.56
CA TYR A 157 10.15 2.22 6.40
C TYR A 157 10.26 1.11 7.44
N THR A 158 10.41 1.53 8.69
CA THR A 158 10.63 0.63 9.82
C THR A 158 9.32 0.02 10.31
N ALA A 159 9.41 -1.08 11.05
CA ALA A 159 8.24 -1.77 11.61
C ALA A 159 7.48 -0.94 12.67
N ASP A 160 8.11 0.09 13.25
CA ASP A 160 7.50 0.97 14.26
C ASP A 160 6.80 2.21 13.69
N GLY A 161 6.73 2.35 12.35
CA GLY A 161 5.97 3.44 11.74
C GLY A 161 6.75 4.69 11.38
N ASN A 162 8.08 4.59 11.33
CA ASN A 162 8.96 5.68 10.93
C ASN A 162 9.51 5.50 9.52
N VAL A 163 10.07 6.58 9.00
CA VAL A 163 10.77 6.63 7.72
C VAL A 163 12.15 7.20 7.95
N ILE A 164 13.13 6.50 7.40
CA ILE A 164 14.51 6.91 7.34
C ILE A 164 14.84 7.22 5.89
N HIS A 165 15.29 8.44 5.62
CA HIS A 165 15.69 8.86 4.28
C HIS A 165 17.14 8.43 4.04
N LEU A 166 17.31 7.29 3.39
CA LEU A 166 18.63 6.73 3.05
C LEU A 166 19.31 7.51 1.92
N TYR A 167 18.56 8.14 1.02
CA TYR A 167 19.12 8.99 -0.03
C TYR A 167 18.04 9.97 -0.54
N PRO A 168 18.31 11.27 -0.73
CA PRO A 168 19.52 11.96 -0.31
C PRO A 168 19.54 12.20 1.21
N ASN A 169 20.72 12.13 1.82
CA ASN A 169 20.93 12.52 3.22
C ASN A 169 22.35 13.07 3.44
N ARG A 170 22.55 13.85 4.52
CA ARG A 170 23.83 14.53 4.81
C ARG A 170 25.02 13.59 5.05
N ARG A 171 24.76 12.36 5.47
CA ARG A 171 25.77 11.36 5.82
C ARG A 171 26.20 10.53 4.61
N GLU A 172 25.47 10.60 3.50
CA GLU A 172 25.81 9.92 2.25
C GLU A 172 26.58 10.88 1.32
N PRO A 173 27.80 10.53 0.88
CA PRO A 173 28.58 11.35 -0.03
C PRO A 173 27.87 11.63 -1.35
N ASP A 174 28.04 12.84 -1.89
CA ASP A 174 27.47 13.26 -3.17
C ASP A 174 25.95 13.03 -3.27
N SER A 175 25.23 13.08 -2.13
CA SER A 175 23.80 12.87 -2.10
C SER A 175 23.02 14.05 -2.70
N GLY A 176 21.88 13.74 -3.32
CA GLY A 176 21.01 14.76 -3.92
C GLY A 176 21.48 15.28 -5.28
N ARG A 177 22.57 14.70 -5.82
CA ARG A 177 23.01 14.98 -7.19
C ARG A 177 22.10 14.31 -8.21
N GLN A 178 22.24 14.75 -9.47
CA GLN A 178 21.73 13.99 -10.60
C GLN A 178 22.58 12.74 -10.83
N ILE A 179 21.92 11.60 -10.95
CA ILE A 179 22.47 10.27 -11.21
C ILE A 179 22.28 9.97 -12.70
N ARG A 180 23.32 9.44 -13.35
CA ARG A 180 23.26 9.16 -14.79
C ARG A 180 22.39 7.94 -15.08
N ALA A 181 21.81 7.91 -16.28
CA ALA A 181 21.05 6.78 -16.78
C ALA A 181 21.81 5.45 -16.61
N GLY A 182 21.18 4.45 -16.00
CA GLY A 182 21.76 3.12 -15.79
C GLY A 182 22.93 3.04 -14.81
N GLU A 183 23.28 4.14 -14.12
CA GLU A 183 24.37 4.16 -13.12
C GLU A 183 24.04 3.20 -11.97
N ASN A 184 25.04 2.42 -11.53
CA ASN A 184 24.93 1.54 -10.38
C ASN A 184 25.75 2.11 -9.21
N PHE A 185 25.17 2.14 -8.02
CA PHE A 185 25.85 2.58 -6.81
C PHE A 185 25.24 1.94 -5.56
N THR A 186 25.95 2.09 -4.44
CA THR A 186 25.53 1.63 -3.11
C THR A 186 25.11 2.82 -2.25
N VAL A 187 24.10 2.60 -1.41
CA VAL A 187 23.70 3.51 -0.33
C VAL A 187 23.93 2.81 1.00
N GLY A 188 24.51 3.51 1.98
CA GLY A 188 24.81 3.00 3.32
C GLY A 188 26.22 2.42 3.51
N GLU A 189 26.95 2.15 2.42
CA GLU A 189 28.33 1.62 2.48
C GLU A 189 29.33 2.68 2.95
N ARG A 190 29.17 3.94 2.53
CA ARG A 190 30.15 5.02 2.73
C ARG A 190 29.78 5.98 3.86
N SER A 191 28.64 5.80 4.52
CA SER A 191 28.27 6.61 5.68
C SER A 191 29.14 6.19 6.89
N ALA A 192 29.84 7.14 7.52
CA ALA A 192 30.77 6.80 8.61
C ALA A 192 30.08 6.08 9.78
N GLU A 193 28.80 6.37 10.04
CA GLU A 193 28.02 5.82 11.15
C GLU A 193 26.99 4.76 10.74
N GLY A 194 26.79 4.49 9.44
CA GLY A 194 25.92 3.40 9.01
C GLY A 194 24.46 3.51 9.39
N TRP A 195 23.69 2.58 8.86
CA TRP A 195 22.32 2.32 9.29
C TRP A 195 22.32 0.94 9.94
N GLU A 196 22.56 0.90 11.24
CA GLU A 196 22.58 -0.34 12.02
C GLU A 196 21.16 -0.80 12.33
N ILE A 197 20.90 -2.08 12.12
CA ILE A 197 19.62 -2.70 12.49
C ILE A 197 19.49 -2.76 14.00
N GLY A 198 18.33 -2.32 14.49
CA GLY A 198 17.96 -2.37 15.90
C GLY A 198 16.46 -2.64 16.07
N PRO A 199 16.00 -2.81 17.32
CA PRO A 199 14.59 -3.06 17.59
C PRO A 199 13.69 -1.86 17.27
N PRO A 200 12.39 -2.09 16.96
CA PRO A 200 11.74 -3.40 16.91
C PRO A 200 11.99 -4.13 15.59
N PHE A 201 12.19 -5.44 15.70
CA PHE A 201 12.45 -6.31 14.56
C PHE A 201 11.17 -6.77 13.87
N GLY A 202 11.28 -7.09 12.58
CA GLY A 202 10.22 -7.68 11.78
C GLY A 202 10.35 -7.34 10.31
N GLN A 203 9.23 -7.38 9.61
CA GLN A 203 9.19 -6.99 8.20
C GLN A 203 9.40 -5.49 8.05
N GLU A 204 10.18 -5.10 7.06
CA GLU A 204 10.46 -3.71 6.72
C GLU A 204 10.50 -3.52 5.21
N LEU A 205 10.47 -2.26 4.77
CA LEU A 205 10.35 -1.91 3.37
C LEU A 205 11.38 -0.85 3.00
N ILE A 206 12.09 -1.06 1.90
CA ILE A 206 12.91 -0.02 1.26
C ILE A 206 12.26 0.31 -0.07
N SER A 207 12.09 1.61 -0.34
CA SER A 207 11.60 2.10 -1.63
C SER A 207 12.63 2.99 -2.30
N ALA A 208 12.58 3.08 -3.62
CA ALA A 208 13.35 4.00 -4.44
C ALA A 208 12.42 4.65 -5.46
N ILE A 209 12.56 5.95 -5.63
CA ILE A 209 11.83 6.76 -6.60
C ILE A 209 12.87 7.47 -7.46
N ALA A 210 12.78 7.30 -8.78
CA ALA A 210 13.52 8.07 -9.76
C ALA A 210 12.61 9.10 -10.40
N VAL A 211 13.14 10.31 -10.63
CA VAL A 211 12.41 11.42 -11.23
C VAL A 211 13.37 12.36 -11.97
N ALA A 212 12.93 13.00 -13.05
CA ALA A 212 13.79 13.88 -13.85
C ALA A 212 14.17 15.19 -13.12
N THR A 213 13.29 15.68 -12.24
CA THR A 213 13.50 16.91 -11.46
C THR A 213 13.34 16.63 -9.97
N PRO A 214 14.03 17.36 -9.06
CA PRO A 214 13.94 17.09 -7.63
C PRO A 214 12.49 17.09 -7.13
N LEU A 215 12.13 16.10 -6.30
CA LEU A 215 10.80 16.00 -5.68
C LEU A 215 10.52 17.20 -4.77
N TYR A 216 11.53 17.62 -4.01
CA TYR A 216 11.46 18.75 -3.07
C TYR A 216 12.79 19.52 -3.06
N PRO A 217 12.76 20.82 -2.71
CA PRO A 217 13.97 21.61 -2.53
C PRO A 217 14.65 21.27 -1.19
N GLY A 218 15.98 21.19 -1.20
CA GLY A 218 16.77 20.99 0.01
C GLY A 218 16.68 19.59 0.61
N GLU A 219 17.15 19.46 1.85
CA GLU A 219 17.23 18.20 2.58
C GLU A 219 16.06 18.06 3.56
N ARG A 220 15.52 16.85 3.68
CA ARG A 220 14.54 16.49 4.73
C ARG A 220 15.28 16.15 6.03
N ALA A 221 14.53 16.11 7.13
CA ALA A 221 15.01 15.43 8.33
C ALA A 221 15.34 13.99 7.96
N GLU A 222 16.43 13.44 8.51
CA GLU A 222 16.90 12.08 8.18
C GLU A 222 15.91 11.00 8.65
N PHE A 223 15.18 11.31 9.73
CA PHE A 223 14.17 10.47 10.34
C PHE A 223 12.89 11.28 10.53
N GLU A 224 11.75 10.73 10.11
CA GLU A 224 10.44 11.33 10.35
C GLU A 224 9.31 10.28 10.48
N PRO A 225 8.20 10.59 11.17
CA PRO A 225 7.06 9.67 11.23
C PRO A 225 6.41 9.47 9.85
N ALA A 226 6.11 8.22 9.48
CA ALA A 226 5.50 7.92 8.18
C ALA A 226 4.12 8.60 8.01
N ALA A 227 3.40 8.81 9.10
CA ALA A 227 2.11 9.52 9.11
C ALA A 227 2.25 10.99 8.67
N ALA A 228 3.41 11.62 8.90
CA ALA A 228 3.70 12.96 8.43
C ALA A 228 4.22 12.96 7.00
N TYR A 229 5.05 11.96 6.63
CA TYR A 229 5.69 11.88 5.33
C TYR A 229 4.75 11.49 4.19
N LEU A 230 4.02 10.38 4.33
CA LEU A 230 3.25 9.77 3.24
C LEU A 230 2.22 10.72 2.60
N PRO A 231 1.48 11.56 3.34
CA PRO A 231 0.61 12.56 2.73
C PRO A 231 1.36 13.57 1.86
N GLN A 232 2.55 14.01 2.29
CA GLN A 232 3.39 14.94 1.52
C GLN A 232 3.96 14.26 0.28
N LEU A 233 4.50 13.04 0.43
CA LEU A 233 5.01 12.26 -0.69
C LEU A 233 3.92 12.05 -1.75
N ARG A 234 2.70 11.70 -1.33
CA ARG A 234 1.54 11.59 -2.22
C ARG A 234 1.29 12.87 -3.03
N GLN A 235 1.29 14.03 -2.37
CA GLN A 235 1.12 15.31 -3.07
C GLN A 235 2.24 15.57 -4.10
N LEU A 236 3.48 15.25 -3.76
CA LEU A 236 4.64 15.46 -4.64
C LEU A 236 4.61 14.56 -5.87
N LEU A 237 4.17 13.30 -5.71
CA LEU A 237 4.05 12.33 -6.79
C LEU A 237 2.86 12.67 -7.69
N GLU A 238 1.68 12.99 -7.13
CA GLU A 238 0.51 13.39 -7.90
C GLU A 238 0.74 14.68 -8.71
N ALA A 239 1.48 15.65 -8.15
CA ALA A 239 1.86 16.86 -8.87
C ALA A 239 2.75 16.58 -10.10
N ARG A 240 3.34 15.39 -10.19
CA ARG A 240 4.23 14.92 -11.26
C ARG A 240 3.67 13.69 -11.98
N ARG A 241 2.37 13.43 -11.86
CA ARG A 241 1.70 12.28 -12.47
C ARG A 241 2.04 12.08 -13.95
N ASP A 242 2.10 13.19 -14.67
CA ASP A 242 2.33 13.22 -16.12
C ASP A 242 3.82 13.23 -16.50
N ASP A 243 4.75 13.26 -15.53
CA ASP A 243 6.18 13.09 -15.78
C ASP A 243 6.45 11.62 -16.16
N PRO A 244 6.87 11.33 -17.41
CA PRO A 244 7.17 9.97 -17.83
C PRO A 244 8.38 9.38 -17.11
N ALA A 245 9.27 10.23 -16.57
CA ALA A 245 10.44 9.84 -15.82
C ALA A 245 10.14 9.64 -14.32
N LEU A 246 8.89 9.72 -13.87
CA LEU A 246 8.53 9.35 -12.51
C LEU A 246 8.26 7.84 -12.42
N VAL A 247 9.20 7.10 -11.85
CA VAL A 247 9.14 5.64 -11.70
C VAL A 247 9.63 5.21 -10.31
N ALA A 248 9.18 4.05 -9.85
CA ALA A 248 9.55 3.54 -8.52
C ALA A 248 9.93 2.04 -8.53
N ASP A 249 10.60 1.64 -7.45
CA ASP A 249 10.84 0.27 -7.06
C ASP A 249 10.79 0.18 -5.52
N PHE A 250 10.59 -1.01 -4.98
CA PHE A 250 10.64 -1.32 -3.57
C PHE A 250 11.03 -2.78 -3.33
N LEU A 251 11.65 -3.05 -2.19
CA LEU A 251 11.94 -4.40 -1.71
C LEU A 251 11.56 -4.53 -0.24
N PHE A 252 11.10 -5.73 0.13
CA PHE A 252 10.92 -6.10 1.52
C PHE A 252 12.17 -6.78 2.05
N LEU A 253 12.41 -6.56 3.33
CA LEU A 253 13.40 -7.30 4.11
C LEU A 253 12.79 -7.65 5.47
N GLU A 254 13.40 -8.62 6.15
CA GLU A 254 13.08 -9.00 7.51
C GLU A 254 14.27 -8.64 8.40
N THR A 255 14.00 -8.15 9.59
CA THR A 255 15.00 -7.94 10.65
C THR A 255 14.74 -8.87 11.82
N ALA A 256 15.82 -9.24 12.52
CA ALA A 256 15.76 -10.12 13.68
C ALA A 256 16.81 -9.74 14.73
N PRO A 257 16.63 -10.15 16.00
CA PRO A 257 17.69 -10.08 17.00
C PRO A 257 18.95 -10.81 16.53
N ALA A 258 20.11 -10.42 17.08
CA ALA A 258 21.32 -11.22 16.91
C ALA A 258 21.11 -12.66 17.44
N PRO A 259 21.70 -13.68 16.80
CA PRO A 259 21.55 -15.08 17.19
C PRO A 259 22.15 -15.42 18.56
#